data_AF-A0A321LB96-F1
#
_entry.id   AF-A0A321LB96-F1
#
_cell.length_a   1.000
_cell.length_b   1.000
_cell.length_c   1.000
_cell.angle_alpha   90.00
_cell.angle_beta   90.00
_cell.angle_gamma   90.00
#
_symmetry.space_group_name_H-M   'P 1'
#
loop_
_entity.id
_entity.type
_entity.pdbx_description
1 polymer ?
#
loop_
_entity_poly.entity_id
_entity_poly.type
_entity_poly.pdbx_seq_one_letter_code
_entity_poly.pdbx_strand_id
1 'polypeptide(L)'
;MVRKFLVSCLGNADAVFNLVWAQLSELGWTGSNTVVVIVGDGAEWIWNRASMFRNRCEILDFWHAIEHAWGFARLCYGEGSAKADQWVHRIAQDLRAGKVEQVISRLRRLRPGTPEARESLEALIRYYTDNACRMRYDQYLRLGYGIGSGAVESAHKQIIHARFRQAGMRWSEAGARRLLALRLLLLNDNWALLDQLRMISLAA
;
A
#
# COMPACT_ATOMS: atom_id res chain seq x y z
N MET A 1 5.38 -10.19 -19.99
CA MET A 1 4.97 -8.77 -20.04
C MET A 1 4.07 -8.50 -18.83
N VAL A 2 4.43 -7.56 -17.96
CA VAL A 2 3.60 -7.20 -16.80
C VAL A 2 2.50 -6.27 -17.30
N ARG A 3 1.23 -6.66 -17.13
CA ARG A 3 0.09 -5.79 -17.42
C ARG A 3 -0.26 -5.00 -16.17
N LYS A 4 -0.45 -3.69 -16.34
CA LYS A 4 -0.88 -2.79 -15.28
C LYS A 4 -2.32 -2.38 -15.55
N PHE A 5 -3.13 -2.39 -14.52
CA PHE A 5 -4.49 -1.86 -14.58
C PHE A 5 -4.77 -1.03 -13.34
N LEU A 6 -5.45 0.10 -13.52
CA LEU A 6 -5.74 1.08 -12.50
C LEU A 6 -7.24 1.15 -12.27
N VAL A 7 -7.63 1.13 -11.02
CA VAL A 7 -9.00 1.32 -10.56
C VAL A 7 -8.99 2.47 -9.55
N SER A 8 -10.05 3.26 -9.52
CA SER A 8 -10.22 4.34 -8.56
C SER A 8 -11.68 4.53 -8.22
N CYS A 9 -11.97 5.02 -7.01
CA CYS A 9 -13.31 5.41 -6.62
C CYS A 9 -13.27 6.70 -5.77
N LEU A 10 -14.34 7.50 -5.88
CA LEU A 10 -14.71 8.50 -4.87
C LEU A 10 -15.81 7.87 -4.00
N GLY A 11 -15.41 6.90 -3.19
CA GLY A 11 -16.30 6.07 -2.38
C GLY A 11 -15.56 5.49 -1.18
N ASN A 12 -16.19 4.53 -0.50
CA ASN A 12 -15.58 3.85 0.63
C ASN A 12 -14.65 2.70 0.19
N ALA A 13 -14.00 2.05 1.17
CA ALA A 13 -13.14 0.91 0.91
C ALA A 13 -13.86 -0.26 0.22
N ASP A 14 -15.13 -0.51 0.53
CA ASP A 14 -15.90 -1.59 -0.13
C ASP A 14 -16.08 -1.32 -1.63
N ALA A 15 -16.33 -0.06 -1.99
CA ALA A 15 -16.46 0.34 -3.39
C ALA A 15 -15.18 0.05 -4.18
N VAL A 16 -13.98 0.35 -3.64
CA VAL A 16 -12.73 0.08 -4.37
C VAL A 16 -12.46 -1.40 -4.52
N PHE A 17 -12.69 -2.20 -3.47
CA PHE A 17 -12.47 -3.65 -3.52
C PHE A 17 -13.44 -4.34 -4.48
N ASN A 18 -14.71 -3.92 -4.52
CA ASN A 18 -15.69 -4.43 -5.48
C ASN A 18 -15.28 -4.12 -6.92
N LEU A 19 -14.76 -2.91 -7.20
CA LEU A 19 -14.27 -2.55 -8.53
C LEU A 19 -13.02 -3.34 -8.91
N VAL A 20 -12.08 -3.56 -7.98
CA VAL A 20 -10.91 -4.40 -8.22
C VAL A 20 -11.34 -5.84 -8.54
N TRP A 21 -12.29 -6.39 -7.80
CA TRP A 21 -12.82 -7.74 -8.06
C TRP A 21 -13.53 -7.85 -9.41
N ALA A 22 -14.39 -6.89 -9.74
CA ALA A 22 -15.06 -6.85 -11.04
C ALA A 22 -14.03 -6.83 -12.17
N GLN A 23 -13.00 -5.98 -12.05
CA GLN A 23 -11.95 -5.88 -13.05
C GLN A 23 -11.13 -7.16 -13.20
N LEU A 24 -10.74 -7.79 -12.08
CA LEU A 24 -10.02 -9.07 -12.11
C LEU A 24 -10.89 -10.17 -12.73
N SER A 25 -12.20 -10.14 -12.51
CA SER A 25 -13.16 -11.07 -13.10
C SER A 25 -13.27 -10.89 -14.60
N GLU A 26 -13.40 -9.64 -15.09
CA GLU A 26 -13.43 -9.33 -16.52
C GLU A 26 -12.14 -9.73 -17.25
N LEU A 27 -10.98 -9.59 -16.58
CA LEU A 27 -9.69 -10.01 -17.11
C LEU A 27 -9.47 -11.54 -17.06
N GLY A 28 -10.39 -12.30 -16.45
CA GLY A 28 -10.27 -13.75 -16.26
C GLY A 28 -9.21 -14.14 -15.23
N TRP A 29 -8.80 -13.22 -14.35
CA TRP A 29 -7.73 -13.42 -13.36
C TRP A 29 -8.24 -13.92 -12.00
N THR A 30 -9.44 -14.50 -11.95
CA THR A 30 -10.04 -15.08 -10.73
C THR A 30 -10.03 -16.62 -10.70
N GLY A 31 -9.32 -17.25 -11.65
CA GLY A 31 -9.22 -18.71 -11.74
C GLY A 31 -8.51 -19.36 -10.55
N SER A 32 -8.69 -20.67 -10.40
CA SER A 32 -8.13 -21.48 -9.30
C SER A 32 -6.60 -21.56 -9.28
N ASN A 33 -5.93 -21.22 -10.39
CA ASN A 33 -4.47 -21.16 -10.47
C ASN A 33 -3.90 -19.76 -10.26
N THR A 34 -4.75 -18.75 -10.08
CA THR A 34 -4.29 -17.38 -9.82
C THR A 34 -4.01 -17.19 -8.33
N VAL A 35 -2.83 -16.66 -8.01
CA VAL A 35 -2.50 -16.19 -6.65
C VAL A 35 -2.54 -14.67 -6.65
N VAL A 36 -3.36 -14.11 -5.75
CA VAL A 36 -3.48 -12.65 -5.57
C VAL A 36 -2.52 -12.22 -4.46
N VAL A 37 -1.50 -11.43 -4.82
CA VAL A 37 -0.57 -10.86 -3.85
C VAL A 37 -1.05 -9.47 -3.45
N ILE A 38 -1.28 -9.26 -2.16
CA ILE A 38 -1.84 -8.02 -1.59
C ILE A 38 -0.76 -7.40 -0.72
N VAL A 39 -0.28 -6.21 -1.11
CA VAL A 39 0.65 -5.42 -0.33
C VAL A 39 -0.11 -4.28 0.32
N GLY A 40 -0.01 -4.14 1.65
CA GLY A 40 -0.78 -3.16 2.41
C GLY A 40 -0.02 -2.64 3.63
N ASP A 41 -0.44 -1.48 4.13
CA ASP A 41 0.18 -0.73 5.23
C ASP A 41 -0.02 -1.35 6.62
N GLY A 42 -0.77 -2.45 6.73
CA GLY A 42 -1.10 -3.08 8.01
C GLY A 42 -2.46 -2.67 8.56
N ALA A 43 -3.21 -1.80 7.89
CA ALA A 43 -4.54 -1.41 8.32
C ALA A 43 -5.53 -2.58 8.22
N GLU A 44 -6.23 -2.86 9.32
CA GLU A 44 -7.10 -4.04 9.46
C GLU A 44 -8.17 -4.12 8.37
N TRP A 45 -8.68 -2.97 7.93
CA TRP A 45 -9.71 -2.89 6.90
C TRP A 45 -9.27 -3.45 5.53
N ILE A 46 -7.96 -3.47 5.24
CA ILE A 46 -7.40 -4.12 4.05
C ILE A 46 -7.45 -5.63 4.21
N TRP A 47 -6.97 -6.14 5.34
CA TRP A 47 -6.89 -7.58 5.62
C TRP A 47 -8.26 -8.24 5.74
N ASN A 48 -9.23 -7.55 6.32
CA ASN A 48 -10.61 -8.04 6.42
C ASN A 48 -11.23 -8.27 5.03
N ARG A 49 -10.84 -7.48 4.03
CA ARG A 49 -11.33 -7.58 2.64
C ARG A 49 -10.47 -8.50 1.77
N ALA A 50 -9.21 -8.74 2.12
CA ALA A 50 -8.34 -9.68 1.44
C ALA A 50 -8.96 -11.09 1.34
N SER A 51 -9.80 -11.46 2.31
CA SER A 51 -10.56 -12.71 2.35
C SER A 51 -11.39 -13.01 1.10
N MET A 52 -11.77 -12.00 0.32
CA MET A 52 -12.49 -12.18 -0.95
C MET A 52 -11.69 -12.97 -2.00
N PHE A 53 -10.36 -12.99 -1.86
CA PHE A 53 -9.47 -13.76 -2.72
C PHE A 53 -9.14 -15.11 -2.07
N ARG A 54 -9.61 -16.21 -2.69
CA ARG A 54 -9.40 -17.58 -2.18
C ARG A 54 -7.91 -17.92 -2.09
N ASN A 55 -7.17 -17.70 -3.17
CA ASN A 55 -5.73 -17.94 -3.24
C ASN A 55 -5.00 -16.61 -3.14
N ARG A 56 -4.50 -16.28 -1.94
CA ARG A 56 -3.88 -14.98 -1.69
C ARG A 56 -2.61 -15.07 -0.87
N CYS A 57 -1.75 -14.08 -1.04
CA CYS A 57 -0.58 -13.82 -0.22
C CYS A 57 -0.68 -12.39 0.32
N GLU A 58 -0.79 -12.25 1.64
CA GLU A 58 -0.82 -10.94 2.31
C GLU A 58 0.61 -10.55 2.72
N ILE A 59 1.05 -9.39 2.25
CA ILE A 59 2.39 -8.85 2.50
C ILE A 59 2.24 -7.50 3.18
N LEU A 60 2.83 -7.35 4.36
CA LEU A 60 2.96 -6.03 4.96
C LEU A 60 3.91 -5.19 4.10
N ASP A 61 3.56 -3.95 3.82
CA ASP A 61 4.43 -3.04 3.10
C ASP A 61 5.75 -2.85 3.86
N PHE A 62 6.84 -3.22 3.21
CA PHE A 62 8.17 -3.14 3.79
C PHE A 62 8.54 -1.71 4.20
N TRP A 63 8.25 -0.72 3.37
CA TRP A 63 8.60 0.67 3.66
C TRP A 63 7.76 1.24 4.80
N HIS A 64 6.49 0.88 4.91
CA HIS A 64 5.69 1.23 6.10
C HIS A 64 6.24 0.56 7.36
N ALA A 65 6.66 -0.71 7.30
CA ALA A 65 7.32 -1.35 8.44
C ALA A 65 8.60 -0.59 8.86
N ILE A 66 9.35 -0.06 7.90
CA ILE A 66 10.54 0.77 8.15
C ILE A 66 10.17 2.16 8.68
N GLU A 67 9.07 2.77 8.24
CA GLU A 67 8.58 4.04 8.78
C GLU A 67 8.22 3.94 10.26
N HIS A 68 7.58 2.85 10.68
CA HIS A 68 7.34 2.56 12.10
C HIS A 68 8.64 2.44 12.89
N ALA A 69 9.67 1.77 12.35
CA ALA A 69 11.00 1.70 12.97
C ALA A 69 11.64 3.09 13.07
N TRP A 70 11.50 3.93 12.04
CA TRP A 70 11.97 5.31 12.03
C TRP A 70 11.33 6.16 13.11
N GLY A 71 10.01 6.02 13.32
CA GLY A 71 9.29 6.73 14.38
C GLY A 71 9.92 6.49 15.76
N PHE A 72 10.20 5.22 16.09
CA PHE A 72 10.87 4.86 17.34
C PHE A 72 12.33 5.33 17.38
N ALA A 73 13.09 5.15 16.30
CA ALA A 73 14.51 5.50 16.23
C ALA A 73 14.76 7.00 16.44
N ARG A 74 13.92 7.86 15.85
CA ARG A 74 14.02 9.33 16.01
C ARG A 74 13.82 9.75 17.45
N LEU A 75 12.87 9.14 18.15
CA LEU A 75 12.64 9.42 19.58
C LEU A 75 13.81 8.97 20.46
N CYS A 76 14.46 7.86 20.14
CA CYS A 76 15.54 7.31 20.96
C CYS A 76 16.92 7.93 20.70
N TYR A 77 17.22 8.28 19.44
CA TYR A 77 18.56 8.69 19.03
C TYR A 77 18.63 10.13 18.51
N GLY A 78 17.49 10.79 18.33
CA GLY A 78 17.38 12.13 17.74
C GLY A 78 17.15 12.10 16.23
N GLU A 79 16.39 13.07 15.74
CA GLU A 79 16.12 13.28 14.32
C GLU A 79 17.40 13.61 13.54
N GLY A 80 17.57 12.98 12.37
CA GLY A 80 18.77 13.16 11.54
C GLY A 80 20.06 12.57 12.11
N SER A 81 19.99 11.77 13.19
CA SER A 81 21.17 11.18 13.80
C SER A 81 21.67 9.95 13.03
N ALA A 82 22.99 9.86 12.83
CA ALA A 82 23.63 8.68 12.23
C ALA A 82 23.36 7.39 13.02
N LYS A 83 23.09 7.50 14.33
CA LYS A 83 22.70 6.36 15.17
C LYS A 83 21.31 5.84 14.79
N ALA A 84 20.34 6.73 14.57
CA ALA A 84 19.01 6.33 14.09
C ALA A 84 19.10 5.65 12.72
N ASP A 85 19.87 6.23 11.79
CA ASP A 85 20.12 5.64 10.47
C ASP A 85 20.65 4.21 10.59
N GLN A 86 21.76 4.02 11.30
CA GLN A 86 22.40 2.70 11.43
C GLN A 86 21.47 1.69 12.11
N TRP A 87 20.69 2.12 13.10
CA TRP A 87 19.75 1.26 13.80
C TRP A 87 18.63 0.80 12.85
N VAL A 88 18.01 1.72 12.11
CA VAL A 88 16.93 1.38 11.16
C VAL A 88 17.47 0.54 10.00
N HIS A 89 18.67 0.82 9.48
CA HIS A 89 19.29 0.01 8.44
C HIS A 89 19.48 -1.45 8.88
N ARG A 90 19.89 -1.68 10.13
CA ARG A 90 20.02 -3.03 10.69
C ARG A 90 18.67 -3.74 10.81
N ILE A 91 17.63 -3.02 11.27
CA ILE A 91 16.27 -3.55 11.31
C ILE A 91 15.82 -3.93 9.89
N ALA A 92 16.02 -3.05 8.90
CA ALA A 92 15.66 -3.28 7.51
C ALA A 92 16.36 -4.52 6.93
N GLN A 93 17.66 -4.68 7.18
CA GLN A 93 18.42 -5.86 6.76
C GLN A 93 17.86 -7.14 7.37
N ASP A 94 17.61 -7.15 8.68
CA ASP A 94 17.12 -8.34 9.37
C ASP A 94 15.68 -8.69 8.97
N LEU A 95 14.79 -7.69 8.79
CA LEU A 95 13.45 -7.92 8.27
C LEU A 95 13.49 -8.50 6.86
N ARG A 96 14.30 -7.93 5.96
CA ARG A 96 14.44 -8.42 4.58
C ARG A 96 15.01 -9.84 4.52
N ALA A 97 15.79 -10.22 5.51
CA ALA A 97 16.30 -11.58 5.71
C ALA A 97 15.31 -12.53 6.42
N GLY A 98 14.07 -12.12 6.66
CA GLY A 98 13.03 -12.95 7.28
C GLY A 98 13.15 -13.10 8.80
N LYS A 99 14.02 -12.33 9.46
CA LYS A 99 14.32 -12.46 10.91
C LYS A 99 13.36 -11.67 11.80
N VAL A 100 12.07 -11.63 11.44
CA VAL A 100 11.05 -10.81 12.12
C VAL A 100 10.96 -11.11 13.61
N GLU A 101 10.89 -12.39 13.98
CA GLU A 101 10.83 -12.81 15.38
C GLU A 101 12.07 -12.40 16.19
N GLN A 102 13.25 -12.44 15.56
CA GLN A 102 14.50 -12.01 16.20
C GLN A 102 14.54 -10.49 16.38
N VAL A 103 13.98 -9.73 15.44
CA VAL A 103 13.77 -8.28 15.58
C VAL A 103 12.84 -8.01 16.76
N ILE A 104 11.66 -8.63 16.81
CA ILE A 104 10.67 -8.45 17.89
C ILE A 104 11.29 -8.81 19.26
N SER A 105 12.02 -9.93 19.34
CA SER A 105 12.71 -10.34 20.57
C SER A 105 13.74 -9.31 21.04
N ARG A 106 14.52 -8.72 20.13
CA ARG A 106 15.47 -7.65 20.45
C ARG A 106 14.77 -6.37 20.90
N LEU A 107 13.67 -5.98 20.24
CA LEU A 107 12.87 -4.82 20.63
C LEU A 107 12.33 -4.97 22.07
N ARG A 108 11.81 -6.15 22.43
CA ARG A 108 11.32 -6.44 23.79
C ARG A 108 12.39 -6.34 24.90
N ARG A 109 13.68 -6.39 24.54
CA ARG A 109 14.80 -6.24 25.48
C ARG A 109 15.23 -4.78 25.66
N LEU A 110 14.80 -3.87 24.79
CA LEU A 110 15.11 -2.46 24.92
C LEU A 110 14.41 -1.87 26.16
N ARG A 111 15.08 -0.92 26.80
CA ARG A 111 14.56 -0.17 27.96
C ARG A 111 14.75 1.32 27.72
N PRO A 112 13.85 1.97 26.96
CA PRO A 112 13.96 3.39 26.68
C PRO A 112 13.85 4.24 27.96
N GLY A 113 14.60 5.34 27.98
CA GLY A 113 14.68 6.24 29.14
C GLY A 113 13.42 7.08 29.36
N THR A 114 12.73 7.48 28.28
CA THR A 114 11.57 8.38 28.34
C THR A 114 10.23 7.63 28.19
N PRO A 115 9.14 8.13 28.78
CA PRO A 115 7.80 7.57 28.60
C PRO A 115 7.37 7.48 27.12
N GLU A 116 7.62 8.54 26.34
CA GLU A 116 7.22 8.63 24.94
C GLU A 116 7.93 7.56 24.09
N ALA A 117 9.22 7.29 24.38
CA ALA A 117 9.97 6.25 23.70
C ALA A 117 9.51 4.84 24.11
N ARG A 118 9.01 4.64 25.34
CA ARG A 118 8.43 3.37 25.77
C ARG A 118 7.11 3.09 25.05
N GLU A 119 6.22 4.07 24.99
CA GLU A 119 4.96 3.95 24.24
C GLU A 119 5.20 3.68 22.76
N SER A 120 6.16 4.39 22.15
CA SER A 120 6.56 4.16 20.76
C SER A 120 7.13 2.75 20.54
N LEU A 121 7.95 2.25 21.47
CA LEU A 121 8.48 0.88 21.43
C LEU A 121 7.37 -0.16 21.51
N GLU A 122 6.43 0.02 22.43
CA GLU A 122 5.29 -0.88 22.60
C GLU A 122 4.40 -0.91 21.35
N ALA A 123 4.12 0.26 20.77
CA ALA A 123 3.38 0.37 19.52
C ALA A 123 4.11 -0.34 18.35
N LEU A 124 5.44 -0.17 18.25
CA LEU A 124 6.26 -0.85 17.25
C LEU A 124 6.25 -2.38 17.42
N ILE A 125 6.44 -2.86 18.66
CA ILE A 125 6.40 -4.30 18.98
C ILE A 125 5.04 -4.88 18.63
N ARG A 126 3.95 -4.21 19.01
CA ARG A 126 2.58 -4.62 18.70
C ARG A 126 2.38 -4.70 17.18
N TYR A 127 2.69 -3.63 16.46
CA TYR A 127 2.54 -3.57 15.00
C TYR A 127 3.31 -4.68 14.26
N TYR A 128 4.56 -4.97 14.66
CA TYR A 128 5.33 -6.07 14.09
C TYR A 128 4.80 -7.44 14.50
N THR A 129 4.33 -7.60 15.73
CA THR A 129 3.77 -8.86 16.22
C THR A 129 2.48 -9.20 15.45
N ASP A 130 1.57 -8.23 15.33
CA ASP A 130 0.26 -8.39 14.68
C ASP A 130 0.40 -8.70 13.18
N ASN A 131 1.50 -8.26 12.56
CA ASN A 131 1.79 -8.48 11.14
C ASN A 131 2.91 -9.50 10.87
N ALA A 132 3.43 -10.20 11.88
CA ALA A 132 4.61 -11.07 11.73
C ALA A 132 4.42 -12.13 10.62
N CYS A 133 3.21 -12.70 10.52
CA CYS A 133 2.88 -13.68 9.48
C CYS A 133 2.93 -13.11 8.05
N ARG A 134 2.76 -11.79 7.90
CA ARG A 134 2.79 -11.03 6.64
C ARG A 134 4.17 -10.42 6.34
N MET A 135 5.17 -10.65 7.18
CA MET A 135 6.51 -10.06 7.06
C MET A 135 7.57 -11.08 6.61
N ARG A 136 7.19 -12.17 5.94
CA ARG A 136 8.11 -13.19 5.39
C ARG A 136 8.83 -12.71 4.12
N TYR A 137 9.48 -11.55 4.21
CA TYR A 137 10.06 -10.83 3.07
C TYR A 137 11.07 -11.65 2.27
N ASP A 138 11.86 -12.49 2.94
CA ASP A 138 12.83 -13.37 2.28
C ASP A 138 12.14 -14.38 1.33
N GLN A 139 11.00 -14.93 1.75
CA GLN A 139 10.20 -15.86 0.96
C GLN A 139 9.55 -15.14 -0.22
N TYR A 140 8.96 -13.96 0.02
CA TYR A 140 8.31 -13.16 -1.01
C TYR A 140 9.31 -12.74 -2.11
N LEU A 141 10.51 -12.31 -1.72
CA LEU A 141 11.56 -11.95 -2.66
C LEU A 141 12.05 -13.16 -3.48
N ARG A 142 12.17 -14.35 -2.87
CA ARG A 142 12.51 -15.58 -3.60
C ARG A 142 11.44 -15.98 -4.63
N LEU A 143 10.18 -15.70 -4.32
CA LEU A 143 9.05 -15.91 -5.23
C LEU A 143 8.91 -14.79 -6.30
N GLY A 144 9.75 -13.75 -6.25
CA GLY A 144 9.70 -12.62 -7.17
C GLY A 144 8.57 -11.62 -6.89
N TYR A 145 7.98 -11.66 -5.70
CA TYR A 145 6.91 -10.72 -5.32
C TYR A 145 7.46 -9.34 -4.95
N GLY A 146 6.70 -8.30 -5.32
CA GLY A 146 6.93 -6.96 -4.80
C GLY A 146 6.54 -6.88 -3.33
N ILE A 147 7.41 -6.32 -2.49
CA ILE A 147 7.19 -6.21 -1.03
C ILE A 147 6.83 -4.80 -0.56
N GLY A 148 6.66 -3.86 -1.49
CA GLY A 148 6.33 -2.47 -1.19
C GLY A 148 5.32 -1.90 -2.18
N SER A 149 4.54 -0.93 -1.71
CA SER A 149 3.41 -0.31 -2.42
C SER A 149 3.83 0.83 -3.34
N GLY A 150 5.13 0.97 -3.66
CA GLY A 150 5.63 2.04 -4.53
C GLY A 150 4.94 2.13 -5.90
N ALA A 151 4.44 1.00 -6.44
CA ALA A 151 3.61 0.99 -7.64
C ALA A 151 2.26 1.71 -7.44
N VAL A 152 1.62 1.53 -6.28
CA VAL A 152 0.38 2.19 -5.88
C VAL A 152 0.64 3.68 -5.60
N GLU A 153 1.71 4.02 -4.89
CA GLU A 153 2.10 5.42 -4.66
C GLU A 153 2.38 6.17 -5.97
N SER A 154 3.08 5.52 -6.91
CA SER A 154 3.32 6.05 -8.25
C SER A 154 2.01 6.23 -9.00
N ALA A 155 1.10 5.26 -8.95
CA ALA A 155 -0.23 5.38 -9.54
C ALA A 155 -1.01 6.55 -8.93
N HIS A 156 -0.99 6.71 -7.61
CA HIS A 156 -1.65 7.83 -6.93
C HIS A 156 -1.10 9.19 -7.37
N LYS A 157 0.23 9.30 -7.52
CA LYS A 157 0.88 10.51 -8.06
C LYS A 157 0.43 10.81 -9.50
N GLN A 158 0.38 9.79 -10.35
CA GLN A 158 0.01 9.94 -11.76
C GLN A 158 -1.48 10.22 -11.97
N ILE A 159 -2.36 9.54 -11.24
CA ILE A 159 -3.81 9.67 -11.39
C ILE A 159 -4.30 10.94 -10.70
N ILE A 160 -3.98 11.10 -9.41
CA ILE A 160 -4.55 12.16 -8.57
C ILE A 160 -3.65 13.39 -8.55
N HIS A 161 -2.41 13.29 -8.07
CA HIS A 161 -1.60 14.50 -7.82
C HIS A 161 -1.36 15.33 -9.08
N ALA A 162 -1.12 14.68 -10.21
CA ALA A 162 -0.86 15.33 -11.48
C ALA A 162 -2.01 16.23 -11.97
N ARG A 163 -3.25 16.07 -11.47
CA ARG A 163 -4.42 16.86 -11.93
C ARG A 163 -5.37 17.37 -10.86
N PHE A 164 -5.26 16.89 -9.63
CA PHE A 164 -6.18 17.27 -8.55
C PHE A 164 -5.52 18.13 -7.46
N ARG A 165 -4.18 18.21 -7.45
CA ARG A 165 -3.41 18.94 -6.42
C ARG A 165 -2.57 20.11 -6.94
N GLN A 166 -2.90 20.68 -8.11
CA GLN A 166 -2.18 21.86 -8.61
C GLN A 166 -2.78 23.16 -8.05
N ALA A 167 -2.00 24.25 -8.12
CA ALA A 167 -2.39 25.54 -7.59
C ALA A 167 -3.72 26.04 -8.19
N GLY A 168 -4.60 26.57 -7.33
CA GLY A 168 -5.88 27.17 -7.74
C GLY A 168 -6.99 26.19 -8.12
N MET A 169 -6.74 24.87 -8.07
CA MET A 169 -7.75 23.88 -8.44
C MET A 169 -8.84 23.73 -7.39
N ARG A 170 -10.10 23.80 -7.84
CA ARG A 170 -11.29 23.48 -7.05
C ARG A 170 -12.16 22.53 -7.85
N TRP A 171 -12.63 21.47 -7.20
CA TRP A 171 -13.41 20.43 -7.85
C TRP A 171 -14.71 20.20 -7.08
N SER A 172 -15.83 20.16 -7.79
CA SER A 172 -17.02 19.48 -7.27
C SER A 172 -16.78 17.98 -7.31
N GLU A 173 -17.45 17.21 -6.43
CA GLU A 173 -17.30 15.75 -6.43
C GLU A 173 -17.69 15.14 -7.79
N ALA A 174 -18.78 15.62 -8.38
CA ALA A 174 -19.22 15.18 -9.71
C ALA A 174 -18.17 15.48 -10.80
N GLY A 175 -17.59 16.68 -10.78
CA GLY A 175 -16.52 17.06 -11.71
C GLY A 175 -15.27 16.20 -11.52
N ALA A 176 -14.89 15.95 -10.27
CA ALA A 176 -13.74 15.13 -9.94
C ALA A 176 -13.93 13.68 -10.41
N ARG A 177 -15.11 13.10 -10.18
CA ARG A 177 -15.46 11.74 -10.60
C ARG A 177 -15.34 11.56 -12.11
N ARG A 178 -15.85 12.52 -12.90
CA ARG A 178 -15.78 12.49 -14.36
C ARG A 178 -14.34 12.60 -14.86
N LEU A 179 -13.56 13.55 -14.33
CA LEU A 179 -12.16 13.71 -14.72
C LEU A 179 -11.33 12.47 -14.34
N LEU A 180 -11.59 11.88 -13.19
CA LEU A 180 -10.92 10.67 -12.72
C LEU A 180 -11.19 9.49 -13.67
N ALA A 181 -12.43 9.31 -14.13
CA ALA A 181 -12.78 8.30 -15.12
C ALA A 181 -12.01 8.48 -16.44
N LEU A 182 -11.91 9.72 -16.95
CA LEU A 182 -11.11 10.02 -18.15
C LEU A 182 -9.62 9.72 -17.94
N ARG A 183 -9.07 10.02 -16.75
CA ARG A 183 -7.68 9.69 -16.44
C ARG A 183 -7.44 8.19 -16.36
N LEU A 184 -8.39 7.41 -15.85
CA LEU A 184 -8.29 5.95 -15.86
C LEU A 184 -8.30 5.40 -17.29
N LEU A 185 -9.19 5.88 -18.17
CA LEU A 185 -9.20 5.46 -19.58
C LEU A 185 -7.84 5.74 -20.24
N LEU A 186 -7.27 6.93 -20.01
CA LEU A 186 -5.97 7.30 -20.54
C LEU A 186 -4.83 6.40 -20.01
N LEU A 187 -4.79 6.17 -18.69
CA LEU A 187 -3.66 5.46 -18.04
C LEU A 187 -3.76 3.93 -18.12
N ASN A 188 -4.92 3.40 -18.49
CA ASN A 188 -5.13 1.98 -18.78
C ASN A 188 -5.08 1.68 -20.29
N ASP A 189 -4.68 2.64 -21.13
CA ASP A 189 -4.65 2.52 -22.59
C ASP A 189 -6.00 2.17 -23.22
N ASN A 190 -7.10 2.56 -22.56
CA ASN A 190 -8.48 2.29 -22.96
C ASN A 190 -9.19 3.53 -23.53
N TRP A 191 -8.44 4.51 -24.05
CA TRP A 191 -9.01 5.78 -24.54
C TRP A 191 -10.05 5.57 -25.65
N ALA A 192 -9.87 4.57 -26.51
CA ALA A 192 -10.80 4.25 -27.59
C ALA A 192 -12.23 3.90 -27.12
N LEU A 193 -12.42 3.52 -25.85
CA LEU A 193 -13.76 3.33 -25.29
C LEU A 193 -14.55 4.64 -25.22
N LEU A 194 -13.86 5.78 -25.08
CA LEU A 194 -14.51 7.09 -25.08
C LEU A 194 -15.25 7.35 -26.40
N ASP A 195 -14.68 6.93 -27.53
CA ASP A 195 -15.26 7.10 -28.86
C ASP A 195 -16.54 6.25 -29.06
N GLN A 196 -16.70 5.20 -28.24
CA GLN A 196 -17.87 4.32 -28.25
C GLN A 196 -18.96 4.79 -27.27
N LEU A 197 -18.64 5.70 -26.34
CA LEU A 197 -19.63 6.27 -25.43
C LEU A 197 -20.52 7.24 -26.19
N ARG A 198 -21.84 7.05 -26.07
CA ARG A 198 -22.81 8.02 -26.57
C ARG A 198 -22.62 9.34 -25.84
N MET A 199 -22.09 10.33 -26.53
CA MET A 199 -22.05 11.72 -26.06
C MET A 199 -23.50 12.20 -25.92
N ILE A 200 -23.96 12.36 -24.68
CA ILE A 200 -25.24 13.00 -24.41
C ILE A 200 -25.02 14.50 -24.65
N SER A 201 -25.81 15.08 -25.55
CA SER A 201 -25.83 16.53 -25.76
C SER A 201 -26.18 17.19 -24.44
N LEU A 202 -25.27 18.00 -23.90
CA LEU A 202 -25.59 18.97 -22.85
C LEU A 202 -26.34 20.11 -23.53
N ALA A 203 -27.62 19.89 -23.87
CA ALA A 203 -28.51 20.99 -24.22
C ALA A 203 -28.60 21.92 -23.00
N ALA A 204 -28.29 23.19 -23.23
CA ALA A 204 -28.19 24.27 -22.26
C ALA A 204 -29.52 24.60 -21.59
#